data_AF-A0A1G2XGC1-F1
#
_entry.id   AF-A0A1G2XGC1-F1
#
_cell.length_a   1.000
_cell.length_b   1.000
_cell.length_c   1.000
_cell.angle_alpha   90.00
_cell.angle_beta   90.00
_cell.angle_gamma   90.00
#
_symmetry.space_group_name_H-M   'P 1'
#
loop_
_entity.id
_entity.type
_entity.pdbx_description
1 polymer ?
#
loop_
_entity_poly.entity_id
_entity_poly.type
_entity_poly.pdbx_seq_one_letter_code
_entity_poly.pdbx_strand_id
1 'polypeptide(L)' 'MFVLGGLHSANTRKLAELCKKYNKNTFHLQNWAELDKTILSGKEVAGVTAGASTPDEVIEEFVNNLSRV' A
#
# COMPACT_ATOMS: atom_id res chain seq x y z
N MET A 1 0.93 -6.49 -1.92
CA MET A 1 0.88 -5.91 -0.58
C MET A 1 1.12 -4.42 -0.72
N PHE A 2 0.21 -3.60 -0.23
CA PHE A 2 0.30 -2.15 -0.27
C PHE A 2 0.48 -1.64 1.16
N VAL A 3 1.53 -0.85 1.37
CA VAL A 3 1.85 -0.25 2.67
C VAL A 3 1.68 1.26 2.52
N LEU A 4 0.63 1.80 3.13
CA LEU A 4 0.25 3.20 2.99
C LEU A 4 0.91 4.07 4.06
N GLY A 5 1.38 5.24 3.67
CA GLY A 5 1.88 6.27 4.60
C GLY A 5 3.05 7.07 4.05
N GLY A 6 3.39 8.17 4.71
CA GLY A 6 4.38 9.13 4.21
C GLY A 6 5.76 8.51 3.91
N LEU A 7 6.38 8.93 2.80
CA LEU A 7 7.69 8.41 2.34
C LEU A 7 8.85 8.69 3.32
N HIS A 8 8.71 9.73 4.15
CA HIS A 8 9.67 10.09 5.19
C HIS A 8 9.36 9.46 6.57
N SER A 9 8.27 8.72 6.70
CA SER A 9 7.92 8.04 7.94
C SER A 9 8.85 6.84 8.16
N ALA A 10 9.75 6.95 9.14
CA ALA A 10 10.69 5.88 9.48
C ALA A 10 9.98 4.56 9.84
N ASN A 11 8.83 4.65 10.51
CA ASN A 11 8.03 3.48 10.89
C ASN A 11 7.37 2.83 9.67
N THR A 12 6.77 3.63 8.77
CA THR A 12 6.13 3.11 7.55
C THR A 12 7.17 2.48 6.61
N ARG A 13 8.34 3.10 6.47
CA ARG A 13 9.44 2.55 5.68
C ARG A 13 9.92 1.20 6.22
N LYS A 14 10.14 1.09 7.54
CA LYS A 14 10.51 -0.19 8.18
C LYS A 14 9.43 -1.26 7.99
N LEU A 15 8.15 -0.89 8.08
CA LEU A 15 7.04 -1.81 7.81
C LEU A 15 7.05 -2.29 6.36
N ALA A 16 7.24 -1.39 5.39
CA ALA A 16 7.34 -1.74 3.98
C ALA A 16 8.55 -2.63 3.68
N GLU A 17 9.72 -2.32 4.24
CA GLU A 17 10.93 -3.15 4.13
C GLU A 17 10.70 -4.56 4.69
N LEU A 18 10.06 -4.67 5.87
CA LEU A 18 9.70 -5.95 6.48
C LEU A 18 8.75 -6.75 5.59
N CYS A 19 7.66 -6.15 5.12
CA CYS A 19 6.72 -6.79 4.20
C CYS A 19 7.42 -7.21 2.90
N LYS A 20 8.32 -6.39 2.36
CA LYS A 20 9.08 -6.69 1.13
C LYS A 20 9.98 -7.91 1.28
N LYS A 21 10.54 -8.14 2.47
CA LYS A 21 11.36 -9.32 2.78
C LYS A 21 10.61 -10.63 2.57
N TYR A 22 9.31 -10.67 2.85
CA TYR A 22 8.47 -11.87 2.72
C TYR A 22 7.61 -11.88 1.45
N ASN A 23 7.26 -10.70 0.93
CA ASN A 23 6.49 -10.53 -0.29
C ASN A 23 7.18 -9.49 -1.19
N LYS A 24 7.89 -9.97 -2.22
CA LYS A 24 8.57 -9.11 -3.20
C LYS A 24 7.60 -8.16 -3.93
N ASN A 25 6.31 -8.47 -3.97
CA ASN A 25 5.26 -7.59 -4.50
C ASN A 25 4.68 -6.69 -3.40
N THR A 26 5.58 -6.06 -2.64
CA THR A 26 5.25 -5.01 -1.66
C THR A 26 5.59 -3.64 -2.25
N PHE A 27 4.65 -2.71 -2.10
CA PHE A 27 4.73 -1.34 -2.60
C PHE A 27 4.40 -0.37 -1.46
N HIS A 28 5.28 0.61 -1.25
CA HIS A 28 5.08 1.71 -0.30
C HIS A 28 4.56 2.92 -1.07
N LEU A 29 3.34 3.35 -0.76
CA LEU A 29 2.64 4.42 -1.45
C LEU A 29 2.03 5.38 -0.41
N GLN A 30 1.85 6.66 -0.75
CA GLN A 30 1.17 7.60 0.15
C GLN A 30 -0.35 7.60 -0.03
N ASN A 31 -0.84 7.29 -1.24
CA ASN A 31 -2.26 7.29 -1.59
C ASN A 31 -2.49 6.53 -2.92
N TRP A 32 -3.73 6.52 -3.39
CA TRP A 32 -4.14 5.84 -4.63
C TRP A 32 -3.46 6.38 -5.89
N ALA A 33 -3.17 7.69 -5.95
CA ALA A 33 -2.62 8.33 -7.15
C ALA A 33 -1.19 7.87 -7.48
N GLU A 34 -0.46 7.33 -6.50
CA GLU A 34 0.89 6.80 -6.69
C GLU A 34 0.90 5.35 -7.21
N LEU A 35 -0.26 4.68 -7.29
CA LEU A 35 -0.34 3.30 -7.72
C LEU A 35 -0.15 3.15 -9.24
N ASP A 36 0.92 2.47 -9.66
CA ASP A 36 1.03 1.93 -11.01
C ASP A 36 0.06 0.75 -11.17
N LYS A 37 -1.06 0.98 -11.87
CA LYS A 37 -2.13 -0.03 -12.05
C LYS A 37 -1.68 -1.25 -12.84
N THR A 38 -0.59 -1.18 -13.60
CA THR A 38 -0.10 -2.33 -14.37
C THR A 38 0.29 -3.51 -13.45
N ILE A 39 0.65 -3.23 -12.19
CA ILE A 39 1.04 -4.25 -11.22
C ILE A 39 -0.16 -5.07 -10.70
N LEU A 40 -1.38 -4.61 -10.95
CA LEU A 40 -2.62 -5.31 -10.58
C LEU A 40 -2.96 -6.44 -11.56
N SER A 41 -2.39 -6.42 -12.77
CA SER A 41 -2.72 -7.37 -13.82
C SER A 41 -2.49 -8.83 -13.38
N GLY A 42 -3.53 -9.65 -13.51
CA GLY A 42 -3.51 -11.07 -13.13
C GLY A 42 -3.41 -11.32 -11.62
N LYS A 43 -3.78 -10.36 -10.77
CA LYS A 43 -3.85 -10.52 -9.32
C LYS A 43 -5.31 -10.55 -8.87
N GLU A 44 -5.64 -11.50 -8.01
CA GLU A 44 -6.99 -11.66 -7.45
C GLU A 44 -7.08 -11.18 -5.99
N VAL A 45 -5.94 -11.15 -5.29
CA VAL A 45 -5.88 -10.82 -3.86
C VAL A 45 -4.85 -9.73 -3.62
N ALA A 46 -5.26 -8.72 -2.86
CA ALA A 46 -4.40 -7.66 -2.37
C ALA A 46 -4.49 -7.54 -0.85
N GLY A 47 -3.33 -7.44 -0.20
CA GLY A 47 -3.23 -7.02 1.19
C GLY A 47 -2.92 -5.53 1.25
N VAL A 48 -3.58 -4.82 2.17
CA VAL A 48 -3.37 -3.41 2.47
C VAL A 48 -3.06 -3.26 3.96
N THR A 49 -2.06 -2.46 4.29
CA THR A 49 -1.77 -2.01 5.66
C THR A 49 -1.30 -0.55 5.60
N ALA A 50 -1.16 0.10 6.75
CA ALA A 50 -0.72 1.48 6.80
C ALA A 50 0.18 1.74 8.01
N GLY A 51 1.02 2.76 7.91
CA GLY A 51 1.74 3.30 9.05
C GLY A 51 0.78 4.00 10.02
N ALA A 52 1.11 4.00 11.31
CA ALA A 52 0.25 4.50 12.39
C ALA A 52 -0.20 5.96 12.26
N SER A 53 0.51 6.79 11.48
CA SER A 53 0.18 8.19 11.23
C SER A 53 -0.61 8.42 9.93
N THR A 54 -1.09 7.35 9.30
CA THR A 54 -1.85 7.42 8.05
C THR A 54 -3.34 7.51 8.41
N PRO A 55 -4.06 8.56 7.98
CA PRO A 55 -5.49 8.67 8.25
C PRO A 55 -6.28 7.52 7.63
N ASP A 56 -7.34 7.08 8.32
CA ASP A 56 -8.19 5.97 7.87
C ASP A 56 -8.83 6.26 6.51
N GLU A 57 -9.17 7.52 6.22
CA GLU A 57 -9.77 7.93 4.95
C GLU A 57 -8.87 7.60 3.75
N VAL A 58 -7.55 7.70 3.91
CA VAL A 58 -6.58 7.34 2.86
C VAL A 58 -6.61 5.83 2.60
N ILE A 59 -6.75 5.04 3.66
CA ILE A 59 -6.81 3.57 3.59
C ILE A 59 -8.12 3.15 2.93
N GLU A 60 -9.24 3.71 3.38
CA GLU A 60 -10.57 3.44 2.85
C GLU A 60 -10.68 3.83 1.37
N GLU A 61 -10.20 5.01 0.97
CA GLU A 61 -10.17 5.43 -0.43
C GLU A 61 -9.36 4.44 -1.28
N PHE A 62 -8.18 4.03 -0.80
CA PHE A 62 -7.33 3.09 -1.52
C PHE A 62 -8.02 1.73 -1.71
N VAL A 63 -8.62 1.17 -0.65
CA VAL A 63 -9.34 -0.10 -0.71
C VAL A 63 -10.58 -0.02 -1.61
N ASN A 64 -11.35 1.07 -1.49
CA ASN A 64 -12.53 1.30 -2.32
C ASN A 64 -12.19 1.40 -3.81
N ASN A 65 -11.09 2.08 -4.15
CA ASN A 65 -10.63 2.13 -5.53
C ASN A 65 -10.11 0.77 -6.00
N LEU A 66 -9.34 0.06 -5.16
CA LEU A 66 -8.78 -1.25 -5.51
C LEU A 66 -9.84 -2.31 -5.79
N SER A 67 -10.97 -2.28 -5.07
CA SER A 67 -12.10 -3.21 -5.27
C SER A 67 -12.92 -2.96 -6.54
N ARG A 68 -12.69 -1.84 -7.24
CA ARG A 68 -13.41 -1.44 -8.46
C ARG A 68 -12.59 -1.62 -9.73
N VAL A 69 -11.33 -2.02 -9.61
CA VAL A 69 -10.40 -2.27 -10.73
C VAL A 69 -10.30 -3.77 -10.97
#